data_AF-A0A016SBL6-F1
#
_entry.id   AF-A0A016SBL6-F1
#
_cell.length_a   1.000
_cell.length_b   1.000
_cell.length_c   1.000
_cell.angle_alpha   90.00
_cell.angle_beta   90.00
_cell.angle_gamma   90.00
#
_symmetry.space_group_name_H-M   'P 1'
#
loop_
_entity.id
_entity.type
_entity.pdbx_description
1 polymer ?
#
loop_
_entity_poly.entity_id
_entity_poly.type
_entity_poly.pdbx_seq_one_letter_code
_entity_poly.pdbx_strand_id
1 'polypeptide(L)'
;MNGIVDKEKDEEIEHFKENGTLALLGETNQILELQTILKDRNTDHSDFVFYADRLMRLVIEEALNKLPYTEITITTPTHCQYKDTMSVNGTQLSNCKKEPLTPRHLLQHSMELMF
;
A
#
# COMPACT_ATOMS: atom_id res chain seq x y z
N MET A 1 -22.21 -10.10 18.36
CA MET A 1 -21.24 -10.93 19.11
C MET A 1 -19.90 -10.24 18.98
N ASN A 2 -19.53 -9.45 19.99
CA ASN A 2 -18.22 -8.82 20.06
C ASN A 2 -17.25 -9.92 20.50
N GLY A 3 -16.56 -10.50 19.54
CA GLY A 3 -15.49 -11.45 19.80
C GLY A 3 -14.39 -10.73 20.57
N ILE A 4 -14.05 -11.32 21.72
CA ILE A 4 -12.85 -11.06 22.48
C ILE A 4 -11.67 -11.14 21.48
N VAL A 5 -11.00 -10.03 21.21
CA VAL A 5 -9.72 -10.02 20.51
C VAL A 5 -8.69 -9.57 21.55
N ASP A 6 -8.07 -10.57 22.17
CA ASP A 6 -6.71 -10.67 22.70
C ASP A 6 -5.95 -9.36 22.99
N LYS A 7 -6.20 -8.75 24.16
CA LYS A 7 -5.41 -7.61 24.69
C LYS A 7 -3.91 -7.89 24.83
N GLU A 8 -3.51 -9.15 24.86
CA GLU A 8 -2.12 -9.59 25.04
C GLU A 8 -1.33 -9.57 23.72
N LYS A 9 -2.02 -9.68 22.57
CA LYS A 9 -1.39 -9.57 21.25
C LYS A 9 -1.00 -8.14 20.88
N ASP A 10 -1.62 -7.16 21.52
CA ASP A 10 -1.40 -5.75 21.24
C ASP A 10 -0.05 -5.26 21.81
N GLU A 11 0.40 -5.78 22.96
CA GLU A 11 1.65 -5.33 23.60
C GLU A 11 2.91 -5.69 22.78
N GLU A 12 2.97 -6.90 22.22
CA GLU A 12 4.08 -7.30 21.34
C GLU A 12 4.09 -6.49 20.04
N ILE A 13 2.92 -6.25 19.45
CA ILE A 13 2.78 -5.45 18.23
C ILE A 13 3.25 -4.01 18.46
N GLU A 14 2.87 -3.40 19.59
CA GLU A 14 3.32 -2.05 19.94
C GLU A 14 4.84 -2.00 20.16
N HIS A 15 5.44 -3.01 20.80
CA HIS A 15 6.90 -3.10 20.95
C HIS A 15 7.64 -3.15 19.59
N PHE A 16 7.16 -3.97 18.64
CA PHE A 16 7.76 -4.05 17.31
C PHE A 16 7.51 -2.82 16.44
N LYS A 17 6.45 -2.04 16.72
CA LYS A 17 6.26 -0.73 16.09
C LYS A 17 7.26 0.28 16.62
N GLU A 18 7.47 0.33 17.94
CA GLU A 18 8.39 1.27 18.58
C GLU A 18 9.84 1.06 18.17
N ASN A 19 10.26 -0.20 18.02
CA ASN A 19 11.62 -0.53 17.56
C ASN A 19 11.80 -0.39 16.03
N GLY A 20 10.74 -0.02 15.29
CA GLY A 20 10.76 0.24 13.85
C GLY A 20 10.92 -1.00 12.97
N THR A 21 10.79 -2.21 13.53
CA THR A 21 10.93 -3.46 12.76
C THR A 21 9.60 -3.99 12.22
N LEU A 22 8.46 -3.46 12.69
CA LEU A 22 7.12 -3.80 12.21
C LEU A 22 6.41 -2.56 11.65
N ALA A 23 5.92 -2.70 10.42
CA ALA A 23 5.00 -1.76 9.81
C ALA A 23 3.66 -2.44 9.57
N LEU A 24 2.57 -1.82 10.02
CA LEU A 24 1.22 -2.29 9.76
C LEU A 24 0.63 -1.60 8.53
N LEU A 25 -0.07 -2.38 7.72
CA LEU A 25 -0.90 -1.87 6.63
C LEU A 25 -2.12 -1.14 7.21
N GLY A 26 -2.49 0.00 6.64
CA GLY A 26 -3.64 0.78 7.10
C GLY A 26 -4.95 -0.01 6.99
N GLU A 27 -5.81 0.08 8.00
CA GLU A 27 -7.10 -0.60 8.02
C GLU A 27 -8.11 0.11 7.10
N THR A 28 -8.12 -0.25 5.82
CA THR A 28 -9.11 0.24 4.86
C THR A 28 -10.23 -0.77 4.64
N ASN A 29 -11.43 -0.30 4.28
CA ASN A 29 -12.56 -1.17 3.95
C ASN A 29 -12.21 -2.20 2.86
N GLN A 30 -11.36 -1.83 1.88
CA GLN A 30 -10.90 -2.73 0.84
C GLN A 30 -10.07 -3.89 1.43
N ILE A 31 -9.16 -3.61 2.35
CA ILE A 31 -8.33 -4.65 2.98
C ILE A 31 -9.19 -5.55 3.86
N LEU A 32 -10.15 -4.98 4.59
CA LEU A 32 -11.09 -5.74 5.40
C LEU A 32 -11.95 -6.68 4.54
N GLU A 33 -12.41 -6.22 3.38
CA GLU A 33 -13.13 -7.06 2.41
C GLU A 33 -12.25 -8.22 1.92
N LEU A 34 -11.02 -7.92 1.47
CA LEU A 34 -10.08 -8.96 1.03
C LEU A 34 -9.80 -9.98 2.15
N GLN A 35 -9.55 -9.52 3.37
CA GLN A 35 -9.34 -10.40 4.52
C GLN A 35 -10.58 -11.24 4.83
N THR A 36 -11.78 -10.69 4.66
CA THR A 36 -13.03 -11.41 4.90
C THR A 36 -13.19 -12.56 3.91
N ILE A 37 -12.96 -12.32 2.62
CA ILE A 37 -13.01 -13.35 1.58
C ILE A 37 -11.95 -14.44 1.84
N LEU A 38 -10.73 -14.04 2.21
CA LEU A 38 -9.64 -14.98 2.51
C LEU A 38 -9.89 -15.81 3.79
N LYS A 39 -10.69 -15.31 4.73
CA LYS A 39 -11.05 -16.02 5.97
C LYS A 39 -12.31 -16.88 5.80
N ASP A 40 -13.08 -16.73 4.72
CA ASP A 40 -14.24 -17.58 4.46
C ASP A 40 -13.79 -18.97 4.00
N ARG A 41 -14.21 -20.00 4.74
CA ARG A 41 -13.91 -21.40 4.47
C ARG A 41 -14.54 -21.92 3.16
N ASN A 42 -15.56 -21.22 2.65
CA ASN A 42 -16.31 -21.64 1.46
C ASN A 42 -15.79 -20.97 0.18
N THR A 43 -14.77 -20.12 0.27
CA THR A 43 -14.13 -19.48 -0.90
C THR A 43 -13.48 -20.54 -1.78
N ASP A 44 -13.75 -20.47 -3.10
CA ASP A 44 -13.12 -21.35 -4.07
C ASP A 44 -11.60 -21.14 -4.12
N HIS A 45 -10.85 -22.17 -4.48
CA HIS A 45 -9.40 -22.06 -4.58
C HIS A 45 -8.94 -20.98 -5.56
N SER A 46 -9.62 -20.83 -6.71
CA SER A 46 -9.26 -19.81 -7.71
C SER A 46 -9.48 -18.38 -7.19
N ASP A 47 -10.59 -18.15 -6.50
CA ASP A 47 -10.89 -16.88 -5.84
C ASP A 47 -9.88 -16.61 -4.72
N PHE A 48 -9.54 -17.61 -3.91
CA PHE A 48 -8.55 -17.46 -2.84
C PHE A 48 -7.21 -16.96 -3.38
N VAL A 49 -6.68 -17.60 -4.44
CA VAL A 49 -5.41 -17.19 -5.07
C VAL A 49 -5.52 -15.75 -5.61
N PHE A 50 -6.63 -15.43 -6.28
CA PHE A 50 -6.85 -14.11 -6.86
C PHE A 50 -6.87 -12.99 -5.79
N TYR A 51 -7.60 -13.17 -4.70
CA TYR A 51 -7.69 -12.17 -3.63
C TYR A 51 -6.42 -12.12 -2.77
N ALA A 52 -5.70 -13.22 -2.60
CA ALA A 52 -4.41 -13.26 -1.91
C ALA A 52 -3.36 -12.45 -2.67
N ASP A 53 -3.28 -12.60 -4.00
CA ASP A 53 -2.41 -11.80 -4.85
C ASP A 53 -2.74 -10.31 -4.77
N ARG A 54 -4.03 -9.97 -4.70
CA ARG A 54 -4.48 -8.58 -4.52
C ARG A 54 -4.04 -8.01 -3.17
N LEU A 55 -4.13 -8.78 -2.10
CA LEU A 55 -3.67 -8.35 -0.78
C LEU A 55 -2.14 -8.23 -0.73
N MET A 56 -1.40 -9.17 -1.34
CA MET A 56 0.08 -9.11 -1.42
C MET A 56 0.56 -7.84 -2.13
N ARG A 57 -0.09 -7.43 -3.22
CA ARG A 57 0.28 -6.18 -3.92
C ARG A 57 0.20 -4.95 -3.01
N LEU A 58 -0.86 -4.86 -2.20
CA LEU A 58 -1.03 -3.76 -1.24
C LEU A 58 0.07 -3.78 -0.17
N VAL A 59 0.43 -4.96 0.33
CA VAL A 59 1.51 -5.12 1.32
C VAL A 59 2.87 -4.72 0.73
N ILE A 60 3.18 -5.16 -0.50
CA ILE A 60 4.44 -4.85 -1.17
C ILE A 60 4.53 -3.35 -1.46
N GLU A 61 3.46 -2.71 -1.91
CA GLU A 61 3.43 -1.27 -2.15
C GLU A 61 3.77 -0.49 -0.89
N GLU A 62 3.15 -0.83 0.25
CA GLU A 62 3.47 -0.19 1.52
C GLU A 62 4.89 -0.51 2.00
N ALA A 63 5.39 -1.72 1.77
CA ALA A 63 6.78 -2.07 2.12
C ALA A 63 7.79 -1.25 1.29
N LEU A 64 7.54 -1.09 -0.01
CA LEU A 64 8.38 -0.27 -0.89
C LEU A 64 8.33 1.21 -0.50
N ASN A 65 7.18 1.70 -0.03
CA ASN A 65 7.04 3.07 0.49
C ASN A 65 7.88 3.33 1.76
N LYS A 66 8.32 2.30 2.49
CA LYS A 66 9.21 2.44 3.65
C LYS A 66 10.70 2.36 3.31
N LEU A 67 11.05 2.06 2.05
CA LEU A 67 12.45 2.03 1.63
C LEU A 67 13.01 3.46 1.56
N PRO A 68 14.31 3.64 1.87
CA PRO A 68 14.95 4.95 1.78
C PRO A 68 14.94 5.46 0.33
N TYR A 69 14.62 6.75 0.17
CA TYR A 69 14.64 7.48 -1.10
C TYR A 69 15.50 8.75 -0.99
N THR A 70 16.03 9.22 -2.12
CA THR A 70 16.82 10.44 -2.26
C THR A 70 16.10 11.42 -3.17
N GLU A 71 16.06 12.70 -2.81
CA GLU A 71 15.44 13.73 -3.64
C GLU A 71 16.26 13.97 -4.92
N ILE A 72 15.60 13.95 -6.08
CA ILE A 72 16.19 14.29 -7.38
C ILE A 72 15.33 15.35 -8.07
N THR A 73 15.96 16.28 -8.78
CA THR A 73 15.23 17.22 -9.63
C THR A 73 15.35 16.75 -11.06
N ILE A 74 14.23 16.46 -11.72
CA ILE A 74 14.19 16.11 -13.14
C ILE A 74 13.74 17.32 -13.95
N THR A 75 14.40 17.57 -15.07
CA THR A 75 13.96 18.59 -16.04
C THR A 75 13.17 17.88 -17.12
N THR A 76 11.88 18.20 -17.22
CA THR A 76 11.01 17.63 -18.25
C THR A 76 11.39 18.16 -19.64
N PRO A 77 11.03 17.46 -20.73
CA PRO A 77 11.21 17.97 -22.10
C PRO A 77 10.48 19.30 -22.37
N THR A 78 9.49 19.65 -21.54
CA THR A 78 8.80 20.95 -21.55
C THR A 78 9.57 22.05 -20.81
N HIS A 79 10.81 21.79 -20.38
CA HIS A 79 11.67 22.72 -19.67
C HIS A 79 11.16 23.14 -18.27
N CYS A 80 10.34 22.30 -17.64
CA CYS A 80 9.88 22.47 -16.27
C CYS A 80 10.76 21.64 -15.33
N GLN A 81 11.15 22.20 -14.19
CA GLN A 81 11.86 21.45 -13.14
C GLN A 81 10.84 20.82 -12.20
N TYR A 82 10.92 19.51 -12.01
CA TYR A 82 10.05 18.74 -11.13
C TYR A 82 10.89 18.09 -10.04
N LYS A 83 10.50 18.30 -8.77
CA LYS A 83 11.16 17.70 -7.62
C LYS A 83 10.58 16.31 -7.38
N ASP A 84 11.38 15.29 -7.60
CA ASP A 84 11.02 13.88 -7.44
C ASP A 84 11.89 13.20 -6.38
N THR A 85 11.58 11.95 -6.06
CA THR A 85 12.32 11.11 -5.12
C THR A 85 12.72 9.81 -5.81
N MET A 86 14.02 9.52 -5.87
CA MET A 86 14.61 8.31 -6.45
C MET A 86 15.03 7.34 -5.36
N SER A 87 14.64 6.07 -5.46
CA SER A 87 15.15 5.02 -4.56
C SER A 87 16.63 4.74 -4.84
N VAL A 88 17.44 4.64 -3.78
CA VAL A 88 18.92 4.56 -3.83
C VAL A 88 19.48 3.28 -4.48
N ASN A 89 18.64 2.29 -4.81
CA ASN A 89 19.06 0.98 -5.34
C ASN A 89 18.64 0.71 -6.80
N GLY A 90 18.40 1.75 -7.60
CA GLY A 90 18.35 1.62 -9.07
C GLY A 90 17.12 0.94 -9.69
N THR A 91 16.11 0.58 -8.91
CA THR A 91 14.80 0.21 -9.47
C THR A 91 13.88 1.42 -9.44
N GLN A 92 13.78 2.12 -10.56
CA GLN A 92 12.96 3.32 -10.69
C GLN A 92 11.49 2.91 -10.83
N LEU A 93 10.68 3.08 -9.79
CA LEU A 93 9.25 3.34 -9.93
C LEU A 93 9.11 4.85 -10.00
N SER A 94 9.08 5.41 -11.21
CA SER A 94 8.61 6.77 -11.39
C SER A 94 7.13 6.80 -11.01
N ASN A 95 6.83 7.06 -9.74
CA ASN A 95 5.51 7.52 -9.39
C ASN A 95 5.42 8.94 -9.91
N CYS A 96 4.98 9.08 -11.17
CA CYS A 96 4.45 10.32 -11.73
C CYS A 96 3.24 10.76 -10.89
N LYS A 97 3.47 11.20 -9.65
CA LYS A 97 2.48 11.94 -8.89
C LYS A 97 2.38 13.29 -9.58
N LYS A 98 1.39 13.42 -10.45
CA LYS A 98 0.93 14.74 -10.90
C LYS A 98 0.80 15.63 -9.66
N GLU A 99 1.54 16.74 -9.67
CA GLU A 99 1.50 17.83 -8.70
C GLU A 99 0.06 18.30 -8.40
N PRO A 100 -0.12 19.04 -7.30
CA PRO A 100 -1.03 18.71 -6.21
C PRO A 100 -2.49 18.87 -6.61
N LEU A 101 -3.19 17.76 -6.80
CA LEU A 101 -4.64 17.77 -6.99
C LEU A 101 -5.34 17.40 -5.69
N THR A 102 -6.10 18.37 -5.19
CA THR A 102 -6.93 18.33 -3.99
C THR A 102 -7.71 17.01 -3.80
N PRO A 103 -8.05 16.63 -2.54
CA PRO A 103 -8.46 15.26 -2.17
C PRO A 103 -9.76 14.70 -2.77
N ARG A 104 -10.44 15.42 -3.67
CA ARG A 104 -11.75 15.03 -4.22
C ARG A 104 -11.73 14.36 -5.60
N HIS A 105 -10.59 14.31 -6.30
CA HIS A 105 -10.56 13.89 -7.71
C HIS A 105 -9.85 12.55 -7.99
N LEU A 106 -9.25 11.88 -6.99
CA LEU A 106 -8.44 10.67 -7.17
C LEU A 106 -9.23 9.34 -7.20
N LEU A 107 -10.53 9.34 -6.87
CA LEU A 107 -11.32 8.10 -6.82
C LEU A 107 -11.89 7.66 -8.19
N GLN A 108 -11.87 8.50 -9.23
CA GLN A 108 -12.53 8.18 -10.50
C GLN A 108 -11.59 7.54 -11.54
N HIS A 109 -10.27 7.80 -11.50
CA HIS A 109 -9.36 7.44 -12.60
C HIS A 109 -8.57 6.14 -12.40
N SER A 110 -8.55 5.56 -11.19
CA SER A 110 -7.79 4.34 -10.93
C SER A 110 -8.60 3.04 -11.09
N MET A 111 -9.89 3.13 -11.43
CA MET A 111 -10.73 1.95 -11.73
C MET A 111 -10.85 1.62 -13.23
N GLU A 112 -10.40 2.48 -14.14
CA GLU A 112 -10.49 2.23 -15.60
C GLU A 112 -9.24 1.56 -16.21
N LEU A 113 -8.13 1.45 -15.49
CA LEU A 113 -6.90 0.79 -16.01
C LEU A 113 -6.66 -0.60 -15.44
N MET A 114 -7.70 -1.20 -14.85
CA MET A 114 -7.70 -2.59 -14.43
C MET A 114 -8.92 -3.35 -15.00
N PHE A 115 -9.27 -3.04 -16.25
CA PHE A 115 -9.98 -3.90 -17.21
C PHE A 115 -9.33 -3.75 -18.59
#